data_AF-A0A6J6NVA6-F1
#
_entry.id   AF-A0A6J6NVA6-F1
#
_cell.length_a   1.000
_cell.length_b   1.000
_cell.length_c   1.000
_cell.angle_alpha   90.00
_cell.angle_beta   90.00
_cell.angle_gamma   90.00
#
_symmetry.space_group_name_H-M   'P 1'
#
loop_
_entity.id
_entity.type
_entity.pdbx_description
1 polymer ?
#
loop_
_entity_poly.entity_id
_entity_poly.type
_entity_poly.pdbx_seq_one_letter_code
_entity_poly.pdbx_strand_id
1 'polypeptide(L)'
;MAHGLGFISGSYYDTFSGAARVDQPTPFDAFAQLPDGRRLSDMPSPSLETGKALTTSLVWSGENAIKANNNVKPKLFTPAEYEPGSSVSHLDEATFRDSPQDAVMTPELGQGEVFHLPGPLLLAMFEDMRTKPPAGISFALPQVVQNQKALVSDQAAIIEFSPPVNARTAQVTDYEIENITTGDSITVTESPVIIRNLRNGTKYTFSITARNSLGTSTAVNTNVVTPQAAWKTTIIDPAADAKHLASTTYGGKAVIAYTDSKNGDLKLATQTAGKWRITTVDGNSTTNGRTFNDVSGYISMCTSTAAKVNYLHLFYTDLKDLDLRYAVFNGKSWRYEVVDGDGPKIQDYKEADRVRTASNVSVSNACAVNAAGVQVFYRDESQGIVLGAVKSGSSWRYEIVDGDKDSGGRTTGDVGFHMKSITVGNRIHLIYDSVNGFDLDKNVTRGEVRYASRSSGLVEDWIFQTLDTPGDGVSVAGYDVSIFNSVRGVVAAWYTGSGITYPNPNQLRSKVVTASSSTTFTSGNFGIPNSSMAIDDRSILFGCELRLCELNRSNKSIALVSRNQLAKDSATSWITLNKIRYALAGVSGKLTLFRA
;
A
#
# COMPACT_ATOMS: atom_id res chain seq x y z
N MET A 1 34.94 20.03 -4.18
CA MET A 1 34.00 20.85 -3.35
C MET A 1 32.55 20.77 -3.84
N ALA A 2 32.28 20.92 -5.15
CA ALA A 2 30.91 21.00 -5.67
C ALA A 2 30.15 19.66 -5.76
N HIS A 3 30.82 18.51 -5.72
CA HIS A 3 30.15 17.19 -5.76
C HIS A 3 29.14 17.02 -4.60
N GLY A 4 29.49 17.48 -3.40
CA GLY A 4 28.59 17.49 -2.23
C GLY A 4 27.41 18.46 -2.35
N LEU A 5 27.37 19.27 -3.42
CA LEU A 5 26.30 20.22 -3.75
C LEU A 5 25.52 19.80 -5.00
N GLY A 6 25.68 18.55 -5.47
CA GLY A 6 24.92 17.98 -6.59
C GLY A 6 25.58 18.12 -7.96
N PHE A 7 26.81 18.65 -8.04
CA PHE A 7 27.61 18.65 -9.27
C PHE A 7 28.24 17.27 -9.49
N ILE A 8 27.42 16.26 -9.75
CA ILE A 8 27.88 14.87 -9.86
C ILE A 8 26.96 14.09 -10.79
N SER A 9 27.54 13.25 -11.64
CA SER A 9 26.80 12.31 -12.50
C SER A 9 26.61 10.97 -11.80
N GLY A 10 25.43 10.37 -11.95
CA GLY A 10 25.15 8.98 -11.54
C GLY A 10 25.67 7.93 -12.52
N SER A 11 26.67 8.26 -13.34
CA SER A 11 27.15 7.38 -14.41
C SER A 11 28.11 6.30 -13.90
N TYR A 12 27.98 5.11 -14.50
CA TYR A 12 28.86 3.97 -14.30
C TYR A 12 29.36 3.47 -15.65
N TYR A 13 30.67 3.24 -15.76
CA TYR A 13 31.34 2.72 -16.94
C TYR A 13 32.02 1.38 -16.62
N ASP A 14 31.77 0.36 -17.44
CA ASP A 14 32.46 -0.92 -17.39
C ASP A 14 33.66 -0.90 -18.35
N THR A 15 34.87 -0.91 -17.79
CA THR A 15 36.12 -0.87 -18.56
C THR A 15 36.36 -2.13 -19.38
N PHE A 16 35.76 -3.27 -19.02
CA PHE A 16 35.92 -4.52 -19.77
C PHE A 16 35.05 -4.54 -21.03
N SER A 17 33.77 -4.19 -20.90
CA SER A 17 32.84 -4.22 -22.04
C SER A 17 32.79 -2.91 -22.83
N GLY A 18 33.20 -1.79 -22.24
CA GLY A 18 33.01 -0.44 -22.79
C GLY A 18 31.56 0.04 -22.72
N ALA A 19 30.67 -0.70 -22.05
CA ALA A 19 29.30 -0.30 -21.83
C ALA A 19 29.19 0.61 -20.61
N ALA A 20 28.24 1.55 -20.64
CA ALA A 20 27.93 2.39 -19.49
C ALA A 20 26.43 2.47 -19.23
N ARG A 21 26.07 2.92 -18.03
CA ARG A 21 24.70 3.21 -17.60
C ARG A 21 24.67 4.46 -16.74
N VAL A 22 23.51 5.12 -16.71
CA VAL A 22 23.23 6.22 -15.78
C VAL A 22 22.26 5.71 -14.73
N ASP A 23 22.80 5.40 -13.55
CA ASP A 23 22.02 4.92 -12.42
C ASP A 23 21.59 6.13 -11.58
N GLN A 24 20.32 6.19 -11.17
CA GLN A 24 19.78 7.28 -10.33
C GLN A 24 20.19 8.69 -10.84
N PRO A 25 19.76 9.07 -12.07
CA PRO A 25 20.21 10.30 -12.71
C PRO A 25 20.00 11.53 -11.81
N THR A 26 21.04 12.33 -11.66
CA THR A 26 21.03 13.55 -10.87
C THR A 26 20.48 14.72 -11.70
N PRO A 27 20.17 15.88 -11.07
CA PRO A 27 19.90 17.10 -11.83
C PRO A 27 21.03 17.43 -12.82
N PHE A 28 22.29 17.16 -12.48
CA PHE A 28 23.44 17.35 -13.37
C PHE A 28 23.30 16.52 -14.66
N ASP A 29 22.92 15.25 -14.57
CA ASP A 29 22.72 14.36 -15.73
C ASP A 29 21.59 14.83 -16.67
N ALA A 30 20.68 15.67 -16.18
CA ALA A 30 19.61 16.26 -17.00
C ALA A 30 20.08 17.46 -17.84
N PHE A 31 21.22 18.08 -17.49
CA PHE A 31 21.83 19.18 -18.23
C PHE A 31 23.11 18.77 -18.99
N ALA A 32 23.70 17.62 -18.67
CA ALA A 32 24.71 17.00 -19.52
C ALA A 32 24.06 16.49 -20.81
N GLN A 33 24.58 16.94 -21.95
CA GLN A 33 24.08 16.59 -23.28
C GLN A 33 25.20 16.11 -24.21
N LEU A 34 24.84 15.26 -25.16
CA LEU A 34 25.64 14.99 -26.33
C LEU A 34 25.64 16.24 -27.24
N PRO A 35 26.64 16.37 -28.13
CA PRO A 35 26.68 17.46 -29.11
C PRO A 35 25.43 17.55 -30.00
N ASP A 36 24.73 16.44 -30.22
CA ASP A 36 23.48 16.36 -30.98
C ASP A 36 22.23 16.80 -30.19
N GLY A 37 22.38 17.17 -28.92
CA GLY A 37 21.31 17.67 -28.06
C GLY A 37 20.61 16.60 -27.20
N ARG A 38 20.94 15.31 -27.36
CA ARG A 38 20.41 14.26 -26.47
C ARG A 38 20.94 14.45 -25.06
N ARG A 39 20.09 14.30 -24.05
CA ARG A 39 20.51 14.35 -22.64
C ARG A 39 21.13 13.02 -22.22
N LEU A 40 22.15 13.09 -21.38
CA LEU A 40 22.80 11.91 -20.82
C LEU A 40 21.79 11.05 -20.04
N SER A 41 20.91 11.68 -19.25
CA SER A 41 19.85 11.00 -18.47
C SER A 41 18.78 10.27 -19.30
N ASP A 42 18.70 10.51 -20.61
CA ASP A 42 17.76 9.82 -21.51
C ASP A 42 18.40 8.64 -22.27
N MET A 43 19.71 8.46 -22.13
CA MET A 43 20.44 7.46 -22.89
C MET A 43 20.10 6.01 -22.47
N PRO A 44 20.13 5.05 -23.41
CA PRO A 44 19.87 3.65 -23.11
C PRO A 44 20.88 3.10 -22.10
N SER A 45 20.40 2.48 -21.03
CA SER A 45 21.24 2.04 -19.90
C SER A 45 20.88 0.60 -19.50
N PRO A 46 21.85 -0.35 -19.46
CA PRO A 46 23.24 -0.24 -19.92
C PRO A 46 23.37 -0.29 -21.45
N SER A 47 24.33 0.44 -22.03
CA SER A 47 24.65 0.35 -23.45
C SER A 47 26.07 0.80 -23.82
N LEU A 48 26.58 0.29 -24.95
CA LEU A 48 27.82 0.78 -25.57
C LEU A 48 27.70 2.23 -26.06
N GLU A 49 26.49 2.67 -26.39
CA GLU A 49 26.23 4.02 -26.85
C GLU A 49 26.44 5.03 -25.72
N THR A 50 25.90 4.75 -24.54
CA THR A 50 26.16 5.53 -23.33
C THR A 50 27.64 5.52 -23.00
N GLY A 51 28.30 4.36 -23.12
CA GLY A 51 29.76 4.25 -22.92
C GLY A 51 30.55 5.23 -23.79
N LYS A 52 30.25 5.27 -25.08
CA LYS A 52 30.85 6.22 -26.02
C LYS A 52 30.58 7.68 -25.65
N ALA A 53 29.37 8.00 -25.18
CA ALA A 53 29.06 9.38 -24.77
C ALA A 53 29.95 9.83 -23.60
N LEU A 54 30.21 8.94 -22.63
CA LEU A 54 31.04 9.25 -21.48
C LEU A 54 32.54 9.43 -21.81
N THR A 55 32.99 8.93 -22.96
CA THR A 55 34.41 8.94 -23.37
C THR A 55 34.71 9.72 -24.65
N THR A 56 33.74 10.48 -25.16
CA THR A 56 33.90 11.23 -26.42
C THR A 56 33.71 12.73 -26.22
N SER A 57 32.48 13.14 -25.89
CA SER A 57 32.16 14.56 -25.71
C SER A 57 30.78 14.69 -25.09
N LEU A 58 30.73 15.39 -23.96
CA LEU A 58 29.51 15.93 -23.40
C LEU A 58 29.64 17.44 -23.22
N VAL A 59 28.51 18.11 -23.27
CA VAL A 59 28.39 19.55 -23.10
C VAL A 59 27.27 19.88 -22.12
N TRP A 60 27.37 21.01 -21.45
CA TRP A 60 26.33 21.52 -20.57
C TRP A 60 25.27 22.31 -21.34
N SER A 61 24.00 22.08 -21.04
CA SER A 61 22.87 22.64 -21.79
C SER A 61 22.09 23.75 -21.08
N GLY A 62 22.51 24.15 -19.88
CA GLY A 62 21.81 25.17 -19.11
C GLY A 62 22.05 26.58 -19.65
N GLU A 63 20.97 27.36 -19.73
CA GLU A 63 20.99 28.67 -20.39
C GLU A 63 21.90 29.69 -19.69
N ASN A 64 21.98 29.65 -18.36
CA ASN A 64 22.80 30.59 -17.60
C ASN A 64 24.28 30.29 -17.84
N ALA A 65 24.69 29.02 -17.76
CA ALA A 65 26.07 28.63 -18.00
C ALA A 65 26.49 28.83 -19.46
N ILE A 66 25.58 28.62 -20.42
CA ILE A 66 25.82 28.97 -21.82
C ILE A 66 26.11 30.47 -21.97
N LYS A 67 25.30 31.34 -21.35
CA LYS A 67 25.52 32.79 -21.38
C LYS A 67 26.84 33.19 -20.71
N ALA A 68 27.13 32.60 -19.55
CA ALA A 68 28.38 32.83 -18.81
C ALA A 68 29.61 32.41 -19.63
N ASN A 69 29.48 31.37 -20.46
CA ASN A 69 30.53 30.87 -21.34
C ASN A 69 30.43 31.43 -22.77
N ASN A 70 30.19 32.74 -22.91
CA ASN A 70 30.16 33.46 -24.20
C ASN A 70 29.16 32.89 -25.23
N ASN A 71 28.00 32.42 -24.76
CA ASN A 71 26.97 31.75 -25.57
C ASN A 71 27.43 30.42 -26.21
N VAL A 72 28.46 29.79 -25.66
CA VAL A 72 28.94 28.46 -26.08
C VAL A 72 28.62 27.45 -24.99
N LYS A 73 28.07 26.28 -25.36
CA LYS A 73 27.82 25.20 -24.40
C LYS A 73 29.14 24.79 -23.72
N PRO A 74 29.24 24.88 -22.38
CA PRO A 74 30.44 24.46 -21.66
C PRO A 74 30.77 22.99 -21.92
N LYS A 75 32.02 22.69 -22.26
CA LYS A 75 32.45 21.31 -22.48
C LYS A 75 32.67 20.60 -21.14
N LEU A 76 32.16 19.39 -21.01
CA LEU A 76 32.35 18.54 -19.84
C LEU A 76 33.53 17.60 -20.05
N PHE A 77 34.23 17.27 -18.97
CA PHE A 77 35.39 16.39 -19.00
C PHE A 77 34.98 14.97 -19.36
N THR A 78 35.30 14.55 -20.58
CA THR A 78 34.97 13.23 -21.15
C THR A 78 36.20 12.68 -21.87
N PRO A 79 37.25 12.30 -21.12
CA PRO A 79 38.51 11.79 -21.69
C PRO A 79 38.30 10.50 -22.48
N ALA A 80 39.25 10.17 -23.37
CA ALA A 80 39.19 8.96 -24.19
C ALA A 80 39.19 7.67 -23.36
N GLU A 81 39.89 7.68 -22.22
CA GLU A 81 39.81 6.65 -21.20
C GLU A 81 38.95 7.15 -20.05
N TYR A 82 37.89 6.41 -19.69
CA TYR A 82 37.00 6.82 -18.61
C TYR A 82 37.72 6.84 -17.26
N GLU A 83 37.65 7.96 -16.56
CA GLU A 83 38.25 8.18 -15.25
C GLU A 83 37.19 8.21 -14.14
N PRO A 84 37.12 7.16 -13.29
CA PRO A 84 36.19 7.11 -12.18
C PRO A 84 36.33 8.31 -11.24
N GLY A 85 35.22 8.99 -10.95
CA GLY A 85 35.18 10.16 -10.07
C GLY A 85 35.49 11.50 -10.77
N SER A 86 36.07 11.47 -11.97
CA SER A 86 36.42 12.67 -12.74
C SER A 86 35.53 12.85 -13.97
N SER A 87 35.38 11.80 -14.78
CA SER A 87 34.62 11.87 -16.03
C SER A 87 33.17 12.34 -15.81
N VAL A 88 32.66 13.12 -16.75
CA VAL A 88 31.35 13.78 -16.79
C VAL A 88 31.17 14.89 -15.74
N SER A 89 31.62 14.65 -14.51
CA SER A 89 31.32 15.48 -13.32
C SER A 89 32.26 16.67 -13.13
N HIS A 90 32.94 17.10 -14.19
CA HIS A 90 33.88 18.22 -14.23
C HIS A 90 33.76 18.97 -15.55
N LEU A 91 34.22 20.22 -15.55
CA LEU A 91 34.50 20.96 -16.77
C LEU A 91 35.74 20.38 -17.47
N ASP A 92 35.76 20.46 -18.80
CA ASP A 92 36.86 19.92 -19.61
C ASP A 92 38.20 20.55 -19.25
N GLU A 93 39.13 19.73 -18.77
CA GLU A 93 40.49 20.13 -18.36
C GLU A 93 41.18 20.97 -19.43
N ALA A 94 41.26 20.47 -20.66
CA ALA A 94 41.96 21.15 -21.76
C ALA A 94 41.35 22.52 -22.12
N THR A 95 40.06 22.71 -21.88
CA THR A 95 39.35 23.96 -22.20
C THR A 95 39.47 24.98 -21.07
N PHE A 96 39.40 24.55 -19.82
CA PHE A 96 39.21 25.46 -18.68
C PHE A 96 40.39 25.56 -17.71
N ARG A 97 41.44 24.73 -17.85
CA ARG A 97 42.62 24.73 -16.96
C ARG A 97 43.29 26.09 -16.80
N ASP A 98 43.40 26.85 -17.89
CA ASP A 98 44.07 28.15 -17.91
C ASP A 98 43.06 29.30 -17.75
N SER A 99 41.80 28.99 -17.41
CA SER A 99 40.78 30.01 -17.13
C SER A 99 41.07 30.68 -15.80
N PRO A 100 41.24 32.01 -15.75
CA PRO A 100 41.53 32.72 -14.49
C PRO A 100 40.37 32.69 -13.49
N GLN A 101 39.17 32.29 -13.91
CA GLN A 101 37.97 32.31 -13.06
C GLN A 101 37.28 30.95 -12.94
N ASP A 102 37.40 30.06 -13.92
CA ASP A 102 36.54 28.86 -14.02
C ASP A 102 37.30 27.51 -13.92
N ALA A 103 38.60 27.53 -13.60
CA ALA A 103 39.41 26.32 -13.44
C ALA A 103 39.02 25.47 -12.21
N VAL A 104 38.26 26.00 -11.25
CA VAL A 104 37.85 25.32 -10.00
C VAL A 104 37.21 23.94 -10.22
N MET A 105 36.54 23.78 -11.36
CA MET A 105 35.75 22.59 -11.69
C MET A 105 36.39 21.71 -12.75
N THR A 106 37.65 21.95 -13.11
CA THR A 106 38.43 20.97 -13.89
C THR A 106 38.90 19.82 -12.98
N PRO A 107 39.14 18.63 -13.54
CA PRO A 107 39.48 17.44 -12.74
C PRO A 107 40.90 17.45 -12.18
N GLU A 108 41.86 18.17 -12.79
CA GLU A 108 43.25 18.21 -12.33
C GLU A 108 43.55 19.51 -11.55
N LEU A 109 44.41 19.41 -10.53
CA LEU A 109 44.91 20.56 -9.77
C LEU A 109 46.40 20.76 -10.04
N GLY A 110 46.75 21.93 -10.59
CA GLY A 110 48.13 22.31 -10.87
C GLY A 110 48.97 22.53 -9.60
N GLN A 111 50.28 22.37 -9.71
CA GLN A 111 51.19 22.63 -8.59
C GLN A 111 51.13 24.11 -8.19
N GLY A 112 50.73 24.38 -6.95
CA GLY A 112 50.63 25.75 -6.42
C GLY A 112 49.38 26.50 -6.87
N GLU A 113 48.41 25.82 -7.48
CA GLU A 113 47.13 26.41 -7.86
C GLU A 113 46.28 26.70 -6.61
N VAL A 114 45.72 27.91 -6.54
CA VAL A 114 44.88 28.38 -5.43
C VAL A 114 43.63 29.02 -5.98
N PHE A 115 42.48 28.52 -5.56
CA PHE A 115 41.18 29.07 -5.91
C PHE A 115 40.65 29.96 -4.80
N HIS A 116 40.35 31.22 -5.12
CA HIS A 116 39.79 32.17 -4.16
C HIS A 116 38.27 32.35 -4.30
N LEU A 117 37.71 31.97 -5.44
CA LEU A 117 36.28 32.08 -5.75
C LEU A 117 35.85 30.88 -6.60
N PRO A 118 34.58 30.46 -6.56
CA PRO A 118 34.06 29.33 -7.32
C PRO A 118 34.03 29.53 -8.85
N GLY A 119 34.07 30.77 -9.32
CA GLY A 119 33.95 31.12 -10.74
C GLY A 119 32.51 31.38 -11.21
N PRO A 120 32.31 32.27 -12.21
CA PRO A 120 30.98 32.57 -12.75
C PRO A 120 30.33 31.35 -13.41
N LEU A 121 31.10 30.46 -14.04
CA LEU A 121 30.54 29.32 -14.77
C LEU A 121 29.95 28.27 -13.83
N LEU A 122 30.66 27.92 -12.75
CA LEU A 122 30.15 27.01 -11.72
C LEU A 122 28.86 27.56 -11.08
N LEU A 123 28.83 28.86 -10.74
CA LEU A 123 27.64 29.50 -10.18
C LEU A 123 26.46 29.45 -11.16
N ALA A 124 26.70 29.70 -12.45
CA ALA A 124 25.67 29.62 -13.47
C ALA A 124 25.13 28.19 -13.67
N MET A 125 25.99 27.17 -13.63
CA MET A 125 25.56 25.76 -13.66
C MET A 125 24.72 25.39 -12.43
N PHE A 126 25.04 25.92 -11.24
CA PHE A 126 24.19 25.75 -10.07
C PHE A 126 22.82 26.40 -10.23
N GLU A 127 22.75 27.61 -10.79
CA GLU A 127 21.46 28.25 -11.10
C GLU A 127 20.65 27.45 -12.13
N ASP A 128 21.31 26.92 -13.16
CA ASP A 128 20.66 26.04 -14.14
C ASP A 128 20.04 24.81 -13.46
N MET A 129 20.77 24.13 -12.58
CA MET A 129 20.26 22.95 -11.86
C MET A 129 19.08 23.23 -10.93
N ARG A 130 18.76 24.50 -10.65
CA ARG A 130 17.57 24.91 -9.90
C ARG A 130 16.34 25.10 -10.79
N THR A 131 16.51 24.96 -12.10
CA THR A 131 15.45 25.14 -13.11
C THR A 131 15.07 23.83 -13.77
N LYS A 132 13.97 23.86 -14.55
CA LYS A 132 13.57 22.70 -15.35
C LYS A 132 14.62 22.48 -16.46
N PRO A 133 15.20 21.28 -16.60
CA PRO A 133 16.16 21.00 -17.66
C PRO A 133 15.51 21.12 -19.04
N PRO A 134 16.30 21.37 -20.10
CA PRO A 134 15.81 21.35 -21.47
C PRO A 134 15.04 20.05 -21.76
N ALA A 135 14.02 20.14 -22.61
CA ALA A 135 13.29 18.95 -23.04
C ALA A 135 14.24 17.98 -23.75
N GLY A 136 14.09 16.69 -23.48
CA GLY A 136 14.82 15.67 -24.24
C GLY A 136 14.30 15.62 -25.67
N ILE A 137 15.12 15.08 -26.57
CA ILE A 137 14.75 14.88 -27.97
C ILE A 137 14.50 13.39 -28.24
N SER A 138 13.44 13.08 -28.98
CA SER A 138 13.13 11.71 -29.40
C SER A 138 14.18 11.23 -30.41
N PHE A 139 14.81 10.09 -30.14
CA PHE A 139 15.83 9.51 -31.04
C PHE A 139 15.45 8.13 -31.59
N ALA A 140 14.39 7.53 -31.07
CA ALA A 140 13.86 6.26 -31.55
C ALA A 140 12.34 6.27 -31.48
N LEU A 141 11.70 5.43 -32.29
CA LEU A 141 10.27 5.16 -32.11
C LEU A 141 10.04 4.52 -30.72
N PRO A 142 8.91 4.81 -30.07
CA PRO A 142 8.54 4.10 -28.86
C PRO A 142 8.39 2.60 -29.14
N GLN A 143 8.85 1.77 -28.21
CA GLN A 143 8.50 0.34 -28.21
C GLN A 143 7.06 0.14 -27.72
N VAL A 144 6.57 -1.09 -27.77
CA VAL A 144 5.25 -1.45 -27.22
C VAL A 144 5.20 -1.17 -25.72
N VAL A 145 4.02 -0.76 -25.22
CA VAL A 145 3.76 -0.66 -23.78
C VAL A 145 3.83 -2.05 -23.13
N GLN A 146 4.05 -2.10 -21.82
CA GLN A 146 4.18 -3.34 -21.07
C GLN A 146 2.99 -3.55 -20.11
N ASN A 147 2.78 -4.79 -19.67
CA ASN A 147 1.81 -5.15 -18.61
C ASN A 147 0.38 -4.63 -18.85
N GLN A 148 -0.02 -4.51 -20.12
CA GLN A 148 -1.31 -3.96 -20.50
C GLN A 148 -2.48 -4.87 -20.10
N LYS A 149 -3.49 -4.31 -19.43
CA LYS A 149 -4.70 -5.02 -19.02
C LYS A 149 -5.90 -4.08 -18.92
N ALA A 150 -7.08 -4.66 -19.02
CA ALA A 150 -8.36 -4.00 -18.87
C ALA A 150 -9.16 -4.64 -17.73
N LEU A 151 -9.51 -3.83 -16.73
CA LEU A 151 -10.24 -4.25 -15.54
C LEU A 151 -11.74 -3.92 -15.65
N VAL A 152 -12.57 -4.84 -15.17
CA VAL A 152 -14.04 -4.74 -15.15
C VAL A 152 -14.46 -3.57 -14.28
N SER A 153 -15.32 -2.66 -14.77
CA SER A 153 -15.99 -1.60 -13.98
C SER A 153 -17.45 -1.42 -14.40
N ASP A 154 -18.18 -0.53 -13.73
CA ASP A 154 -19.59 -0.23 -14.05
C ASP A 154 -19.68 0.84 -15.15
N GLN A 155 -20.28 0.46 -16.28
CA GLN A 155 -20.37 1.27 -17.50
C GLN A 155 -19.01 1.80 -17.97
N ALA A 156 -17.93 1.11 -17.60
CA ALA A 156 -16.57 1.53 -17.81
C ALA A 156 -15.58 0.36 -17.78
N ALA A 157 -14.37 0.61 -18.26
CA ALA A 157 -13.21 -0.26 -18.09
C ALA A 157 -12.03 0.57 -17.55
N ILE A 158 -11.20 -0.02 -16.69
CA ILE A 158 -9.96 0.61 -16.21
C ILE A 158 -8.81 -0.01 -16.99
N ILE A 159 -8.08 0.80 -17.73
CA ILE A 159 -6.95 0.37 -18.55
C ILE A 159 -5.66 0.69 -17.80
N GLU A 160 -4.86 -0.34 -17.60
CA GLU A 160 -3.57 -0.27 -16.94
C GLU A 160 -2.48 -0.76 -17.88
N PHE A 161 -1.35 -0.07 -17.91
CA PHE A 161 -0.14 -0.43 -18.61
C PHE A 161 1.07 0.30 -18.00
N SER A 162 2.26 -0.25 -18.24
CA SER A 162 3.54 0.39 -17.94
C SER A 162 4.13 0.99 -19.22
N PRO A 163 4.91 2.09 -19.11
CA PRO A 163 5.62 2.66 -20.24
C PRO A 163 6.52 1.64 -20.97
N PRO A 164 6.86 1.87 -22.25
CA PRO A 164 7.84 1.06 -22.96
C PRO A 164 9.21 1.04 -22.27
N VAL A 165 10.00 -0.02 -22.47
CA VAL A 165 11.36 -0.12 -21.89
C VAL A 165 12.23 1.06 -22.32
N ASN A 166 12.11 1.50 -23.57
CA ASN A 166 12.84 2.64 -24.11
C ASN A 166 12.14 3.99 -23.91
N ALA A 167 11.17 4.11 -22.99
CA ALA A 167 10.34 5.33 -22.85
C ALA A 167 11.16 6.61 -22.66
N ARG A 168 12.28 6.53 -21.91
CA ARG A 168 13.22 7.65 -21.73
C ARG A 168 13.90 8.00 -23.06
N THR A 169 14.58 7.07 -23.71
CA THR A 169 15.28 7.36 -24.98
C THR A 169 14.33 7.76 -26.12
N ALA A 170 13.12 7.20 -26.15
CA ALA A 170 12.09 7.59 -27.11
C ALA A 170 11.44 8.95 -26.78
N GLN A 171 11.56 9.46 -25.55
CA GLN A 171 10.81 10.62 -25.06
C GLN A 171 9.31 10.46 -25.38
N VAL A 172 8.70 9.41 -24.83
CA VAL A 172 7.26 9.15 -25.03
C VAL A 172 6.46 10.34 -24.50
N THR A 173 5.63 10.93 -25.35
CA THR A 173 4.83 12.13 -25.02
C THR A 173 3.46 11.74 -24.49
N ASP A 174 2.86 10.71 -25.06
CA ASP A 174 1.50 10.28 -24.78
C ASP A 174 1.23 8.88 -25.36
N TYR A 175 0.04 8.36 -25.07
CA TYR A 175 -0.46 7.07 -25.50
C TYR A 175 -1.84 7.23 -26.13
N GLU A 176 -2.06 6.53 -27.23
CA GLU A 176 -3.37 6.38 -27.84
C GLU A 176 -3.99 5.05 -27.39
N ILE A 177 -5.24 5.10 -26.92
CA ILE A 177 -6.03 3.93 -26.56
C ILE A 177 -7.25 3.88 -27.47
N GLU A 178 -7.31 2.87 -28.32
CA GLU A 178 -8.43 2.61 -29.23
C GLU A 178 -9.33 1.51 -28.65
N ASN A 179 -10.64 1.76 -28.60
CA ASN A 179 -11.65 0.74 -28.36
C ASN A 179 -11.93 -0.02 -29.66
N ILE A 180 -11.36 -1.23 -29.80
CA ILE A 180 -11.47 -2.05 -31.01
C ILE A 180 -12.93 -2.40 -31.35
N THR A 181 -13.82 -2.37 -30.35
CA THR A 181 -15.25 -2.70 -30.55
C THR A 181 -16.04 -1.53 -31.14
N THR A 182 -15.67 -0.28 -30.83
CA THR A 182 -16.41 0.90 -31.30
C THR A 182 -15.64 1.72 -32.34
N GLY A 183 -14.32 1.58 -32.42
CA GLY A 183 -13.42 2.41 -33.22
C GLY A 183 -13.07 3.76 -32.57
N ASP A 184 -13.55 4.02 -31.35
CA ASP A 184 -13.26 5.28 -30.65
C ASP A 184 -11.85 5.25 -30.06
N SER A 185 -11.09 6.33 -30.24
CA SER A 185 -9.77 6.51 -29.64
C SER A 185 -9.73 7.68 -28.65
N ILE A 186 -8.92 7.54 -27.61
CA ILE A 186 -8.54 8.64 -26.73
C ILE A 186 -7.02 8.75 -26.62
N THR A 187 -6.55 9.95 -26.28
CA THR A 187 -5.13 10.20 -25.96
C THR A 187 -4.96 10.47 -24.47
N VAL A 188 -3.95 9.87 -23.87
CA VAL A 188 -3.62 10.00 -22.44
C VAL A 188 -2.11 10.14 -22.25
N THR A 189 -1.68 10.74 -21.14
CA THR A 189 -0.25 10.87 -20.81
C THR A 189 0.20 9.90 -19.72
N GLU A 190 -0.74 9.25 -19.04
CA GLU A 190 -0.49 8.39 -17.89
C GLU A 190 -1.49 7.22 -17.82
N SER A 191 -1.18 6.27 -16.93
CA SER A 191 -1.97 5.07 -16.62
C SER A 191 -1.99 4.91 -15.10
N PRO A 192 -3.11 4.47 -14.48
CA PRO A 192 -4.32 3.90 -15.10
C PRO A 192 -5.29 4.93 -15.73
N VAL A 193 -6.16 4.45 -16.63
CA VAL A 193 -7.17 5.27 -17.34
C VAL A 193 -8.56 4.66 -17.24
N ILE A 194 -9.59 5.47 -17.00
CA ILE A 194 -10.99 5.01 -16.98
C ILE A 194 -11.69 5.35 -18.30
N ILE A 195 -11.96 4.33 -19.12
CA ILE A 195 -12.80 4.45 -20.31
C ILE A 195 -14.27 4.34 -19.89
N ARG A 196 -15.05 5.40 -20.11
CA ARG A 196 -16.46 5.51 -19.69
C ARG A 196 -17.42 5.22 -20.84
N ASN A 197 -18.71 5.27 -20.54
CA ASN A 197 -19.83 5.14 -21.49
C ASN A 197 -19.87 3.77 -22.19
N LEU A 198 -19.35 2.73 -21.55
CA LEU A 198 -19.44 1.36 -22.04
C LEU A 198 -20.76 0.71 -21.61
N ARG A 199 -21.22 -0.27 -22.38
CA ARG A 199 -22.43 -1.03 -22.03
C ARG A 199 -22.08 -2.24 -21.19
N ASN A 200 -22.71 -2.36 -20.01
CA ASN A 200 -22.57 -3.54 -19.17
C ASN A 200 -23.04 -4.80 -19.90
N GLY A 201 -22.28 -5.90 -19.75
CA GLY A 201 -22.53 -7.17 -20.44
C GLY A 201 -21.96 -7.28 -21.86
N THR A 202 -21.47 -6.19 -22.45
CA THR A 202 -20.79 -6.22 -23.76
C THR A 202 -19.29 -6.47 -23.56
N LYS A 203 -18.69 -7.31 -24.42
CA LYS A 203 -17.24 -7.55 -24.43
C LYS A 203 -16.52 -6.41 -25.16
N TYR A 204 -15.45 -5.92 -24.56
CA TYR A 204 -14.57 -4.91 -25.13
C TYR A 204 -13.11 -5.38 -25.11
N THR A 205 -12.32 -4.83 -26.03
CA THR A 205 -10.86 -4.99 -26.07
C THR A 205 -10.28 -3.67 -26.53
N PHE A 206 -9.19 -3.27 -25.91
CA PHE A 206 -8.52 -2.00 -26.20
C PHE A 206 -7.14 -2.25 -26.78
N SER A 207 -6.79 -1.49 -27.80
CA SER A 207 -5.47 -1.40 -28.43
C SER A 207 -4.75 -0.18 -27.88
N ILE A 208 -3.48 -0.33 -27.50
CA ILE A 208 -2.67 0.76 -26.93
C ILE A 208 -1.42 0.98 -27.79
N THR A 209 -1.14 2.24 -28.09
CA THR A 209 0.02 2.67 -28.87
C THR A 209 0.74 3.81 -28.16
N ALA A 210 2.06 3.73 -27.98
CA ALA A 210 2.87 4.81 -27.44
C ALA A 210 3.32 5.75 -28.57
N ARG A 211 3.36 7.06 -28.31
CA ARG A 211 3.67 8.08 -29.33
C ARG A 211 4.78 9.03 -28.88
N ASN A 212 5.51 9.54 -29.86
CA ASN A 212 6.45 10.65 -29.70
C ASN A 212 6.51 11.47 -31.01
N SER A 213 7.45 12.41 -31.10
CA SER A 213 7.60 13.26 -32.29
C SER A 213 8.06 12.53 -33.56
N LEU A 214 8.64 11.33 -33.44
CA LEU A 214 9.11 10.50 -34.56
C LEU A 214 8.02 9.58 -35.12
N GLY A 215 7.00 9.26 -34.32
CA GLY A 215 5.89 8.41 -34.73
C GLY A 215 5.34 7.57 -33.57
N THR A 216 4.85 6.39 -33.92
CA THR A 216 4.09 5.53 -33.01
C THR A 216 4.71 4.15 -32.87
N SER A 217 4.49 3.49 -31.72
CA SER A 217 4.85 2.09 -31.54
C SER A 217 3.96 1.16 -32.37
N THR A 218 4.32 -0.12 -32.42
CA THR A 218 3.33 -1.16 -32.73
C THR A 218 2.22 -1.14 -31.68
N ALA A 219 0.98 -1.35 -32.12
CA ALA A 219 -0.17 -1.47 -31.23
C ALA A 219 -0.13 -2.79 -30.45
N VAL A 220 -0.60 -2.77 -29.20
CA VAL A 220 -0.75 -3.98 -28.39
C VAL A 220 -2.12 -4.03 -27.72
N ASN A 221 -2.75 -5.21 -27.73
CA ASN A 221 -4.08 -5.40 -27.18
C ASN A 221 -4.06 -5.77 -25.69
N THR A 222 -5.04 -5.26 -24.98
CA THR A 222 -5.45 -5.69 -23.62
C THR A 222 -6.18 -7.03 -23.66
N ASN A 223 -6.42 -7.62 -22.49
CA ASN A 223 -7.38 -8.72 -22.35
C ASN A 223 -8.82 -8.28 -22.67
N VAL A 224 -9.69 -9.24 -22.96
CA VAL A 224 -11.12 -8.99 -23.08
C VAL A 224 -11.69 -8.60 -21.71
N VAL A 225 -12.46 -7.52 -21.67
CA VAL A 225 -13.17 -7.05 -20.47
C VAL A 225 -14.67 -6.97 -20.73
N THR A 226 -15.48 -7.27 -19.72
CA THR A 226 -16.94 -7.15 -19.78
C THR A 226 -17.40 -6.30 -18.60
N PRO A 227 -17.75 -5.02 -18.82
CA PRO A 227 -18.27 -4.14 -17.77
C PRO A 227 -19.50 -4.74 -17.08
N GLN A 228 -19.63 -4.49 -15.78
CA GLN A 228 -20.68 -5.05 -14.92
C GLN A 228 -21.32 -3.98 -14.06
N ALA A 229 -22.64 -4.06 -13.89
CA ALA A 229 -23.35 -3.15 -13.00
C ALA A 229 -22.86 -3.30 -11.56
N ALA A 230 -22.55 -2.18 -10.91
CA ALA A 230 -22.29 -2.17 -9.49
C ALA A 230 -23.60 -2.35 -8.69
N TRP A 231 -23.46 -2.71 -7.41
CA TRP A 231 -24.61 -2.92 -6.52
C TRP A 231 -25.32 -1.62 -6.17
N LYS A 232 -26.60 -1.73 -5.79
CA LYS A 232 -27.39 -0.58 -5.32
C LYS A 232 -26.86 -0.09 -3.98
N THR A 233 -26.70 1.21 -3.83
CA THR A 233 -26.11 1.82 -2.62
C THR A 233 -27.16 2.47 -1.72
N THR A 234 -26.88 2.53 -0.43
CA THR A 234 -27.60 3.35 0.56
C THR A 234 -26.57 3.96 1.50
N ILE A 235 -26.47 5.28 1.48
CA ILE A 235 -25.52 6.02 2.34
C ILE A 235 -26.09 6.07 3.76
N ILE A 236 -25.29 5.63 4.73
CA ILE A 236 -25.60 5.73 6.16
C ILE A 236 -25.13 7.08 6.70
N ASP A 237 -23.85 7.38 6.49
CA ASP A 237 -23.22 8.63 6.92
C ASP A 237 -22.52 9.29 5.74
N PRO A 238 -23.06 10.42 5.21
CA PRO A 238 -22.45 11.14 4.11
C PRO A 238 -21.27 12.03 4.52
N ALA A 239 -21.03 12.21 5.82
CA ALA A 239 -20.07 13.18 6.35
C ALA A 239 -18.82 12.54 6.97
N ALA A 240 -18.72 11.21 6.96
CA ALA A 240 -17.63 10.47 7.58
C ALA A 240 -16.81 9.66 6.59
N ASP A 241 -15.49 9.77 6.68
CA ASP A 241 -14.58 8.90 5.97
C ASP A 241 -14.38 7.58 6.75
N ALA A 242 -15.25 6.61 6.45
CA ALA A 242 -15.38 5.36 7.20
C ALA A 242 -14.27 4.35 6.92
N LYS A 243 -13.05 4.64 7.38
CA LYS A 243 -11.87 3.81 7.12
C LYS A 243 -11.91 2.47 7.85
N HIS A 244 -11.99 2.45 9.18
CA HIS A 244 -12.10 1.21 9.95
C HIS A 244 -13.54 1.04 10.43
N LEU A 245 -14.06 -0.19 10.37
CA LEU A 245 -15.43 -0.48 10.77
C LEU A 245 -15.59 -1.89 11.34
N ALA A 246 -16.61 -2.06 12.16
CA ALA A 246 -17.07 -3.33 12.70
C ALA A 246 -18.59 -3.28 12.83
N SER A 247 -19.26 -4.41 12.62
CA SER A 247 -20.71 -4.51 12.78
C SER A 247 -21.10 -5.67 13.68
N THR A 248 -22.18 -5.51 14.44
CA THR A 248 -22.74 -6.57 15.28
C THR A 248 -24.22 -6.30 15.58
N THR A 249 -24.85 -7.20 16.33
CA THR A 249 -26.18 -6.99 16.91
C THR A 249 -26.05 -6.65 18.38
N TYR A 250 -26.57 -5.48 18.79
CA TYR A 250 -26.61 -5.03 20.17
C TYR A 250 -28.05 -4.79 20.61
N GLY A 251 -28.51 -5.50 21.65
CA GLY A 251 -29.89 -5.36 22.15
C GLY A 251 -30.95 -5.61 21.07
N GLY A 252 -30.70 -6.56 20.16
CA GLY A 252 -31.58 -6.89 19.03
C GLY A 252 -31.54 -5.90 17.87
N LYS A 253 -30.65 -4.90 17.89
CA LYS A 253 -30.49 -3.89 16.84
C LYS A 253 -29.15 -4.05 16.14
N ALA A 254 -29.14 -3.87 14.82
CA ALA A 254 -27.89 -3.75 14.08
C ALA A 254 -27.15 -2.48 14.48
N VAL A 255 -25.87 -2.61 14.81
CA VAL A 255 -24.97 -1.49 15.11
C VAL A 255 -23.70 -1.59 14.29
N ILE A 256 -23.18 -0.43 13.90
CA ILE A 256 -21.94 -0.28 13.15
C ILE A 256 -21.09 0.73 13.90
N ALA A 257 -19.95 0.29 14.43
CA ALA A 257 -18.90 1.19 14.86
C ALA A 257 -18.00 1.48 13.65
N TYR A 258 -17.58 2.72 13.49
CA TYR A 258 -16.70 3.13 12.40
C TYR A 258 -15.91 4.37 12.77
N THR A 259 -14.71 4.48 12.24
CA THR A 259 -13.89 5.69 12.40
C THR A 259 -14.20 6.69 11.31
N ASP A 260 -14.05 7.98 11.62
CA ASP A 260 -14.13 9.07 10.66
C ASP A 260 -12.75 9.70 10.56
N SER A 261 -11.92 9.20 9.65
CA SER A 261 -10.52 9.65 9.47
C SER A 261 -10.40 11.11 9.02
N LYS A 262 -11.49 11.72 8.52
CA LYS A 262 -11.49 13.14 8.20
C LYS A 262 -11.48 14.00 9.46
N ASN A 263 -12.20 13.57 10.49
CA ASN A 263 -12.39 14.35 11.70
C ASN A 263 -11.57 13.81 12.88
N GLY A 264 -11.11 12.56 12.85
CA GLY A 264 -10.42 11.92 13.96
C GLY A 264 -11.35 11.30 15.02
N ASP A 265 -12.59 10.99 14.63
CA ASP A 265 -13.66 10.54 15.55
C ASP A 265 -13.92 9.03 15.45
N LEU A 266 -14.32 8.42 16.56
CA LEU A 266 -15.01 7.13 16.59
C LEU A 266 -16.52 7.36 16.64
N LYS A 267 -17.28 6.76 15.71
CA LYS A 267 -18.74 6.91 15.60
C LYS A 267 -19.46 5.56 15.72
N LEU A 268 -20.71 5.63 16.15
CA LEU A 268 -21.63 4.49 16.21
C LEU A 268 -22.93 4.82 15.47
N ALA A 269 -23.25 4.04 14.45
CA ALA A 269 -24.55 4.04 13.79
C ALA A 269 -25.41 2.91 14.35
N THR A 270 -26.58 3.24 14.90
CA THR A 270 -27.56 2.28 15.42
C THR A 270 -28.83 2.28 14.58
N GLN A 271 -29.23 1.11 14.08
CA GLN A 271 -30.48 0.99 13.33
C GLN A 271 -31.68 0.99 14.28
N THR A 272 -32.64 1.88 14.08
CA THR A 272 -33.92 1.90 14.80
C THR A 272 -35.05 2.26 13.84
N ALA A 273 -36.07 1.39 13.74
CA ALA A 273 -37.24 1.60 12.86
C ALA A 273 -36.88 1.97 11.41
N GLY A 274 -35.88 1.30 10.83
CA GLY A 274 -35.43 1.53 9.45
C GLY A 274 -34.56 2.78 9.23
N LYS A 275 -34.27 3.56 10.28
CA LYS A 275 -33.37 4.72 10.23
C LYS A 275 -32.08 4.45 11.00
N TRP A 276 -31.00 5.08 10.57
CA TRP A 276 -29.72 5.08 11.28
C TRP A 276 -29.62 6.32 12.17
N ARG A 277 -29.38 6.10 13.46
CA ARG A 277 -28.99 7.16 14.39
C ARG A 277 -27.48 7.09 14.59
N ILE A 278 -26.79 8.17 14.26
CA ILE A 278 -25.33 8.28 14.37
C ILE A 278 -24.99 9.10 15.62
N THR A 279 -24.01 8.64 16.38
CA THR A 279 -23.46 9.35 17.54
C THR A 279 -21.94 9.23 17.55
N THR A 280 -21.23 10.30 17.88
CA THR A 280 -19.80 10.22 18.19
C THR A 280 -19.62 9.58 19.56
N VAL A 281 -18.79 8.53 19.59
CA VAL A 281 -18.45 7.76 20.79
C VAL A 281 -17.25 8.42 21.46
N ASP A 282 -16.13 8.56 20.75
CA ASP A 282 -14.89 9.13 21.28
C ASP A 282 -14.16 9.98 20.21
N GLY A 283 -13.13 10.73 20.61
CA GLY A 283 -12.33 11.63 19.77
C GLY A 283 -12.68 13.11 19.94
N ASN A 284 -11.73 14.02 19.72
CA ASN A 284 -11.91 15.48 19.67
C ASN A 284 -12.74 16.13 20.80
N SER A 285 -12.80 15.53 22.00
CA SER A 285 -13.54 16.09 23.12
C SER A 285 -13.02 15.55 24.45
N THR A 286 -13.00 16.37 25.49
CA THR A 286 -12.70 15.91 26.87
C THR A 286 -13.97 15.69 27.70
N THR A 287 -15.15 15.93 27.12
CA THR A 287 -16.42 15.82 27.85
C THR A 287 -16.80 14.36 28.06
N ASN A 288 -17.30 14.01 29.25
CA ASN A 288 -17.76 12.67 29.61
C ASN A 288 -16.66 11.57 29.48
N GLY A 289 -15.39 11.92 29.68
CA GLY A 289 -14.27 10.96 29.69
C GLY A 289 -13.74 10.60 28.29
N ARG A 290 -14.16 11.32 27.26
CA ARG A 290 -13.60 11.22 25.90
C ARG A 290 -12.16 11.75 25.84
N THR A 291 -11.43 11.34 24.81
CA THR A 291 -10.12 11.90 24.46
C THR A 291 -10.22 13.03 23.44
N PHE A 292 -9.29 13.96 23.50
CA PHE A 292 -9.11 15.01 22.50
C PHE A 292 -8.30 14.53 21.28
N ASN A 293 -7.67 13.35 21.38
CA ASN A 293 -6.82 12.80 20.33
C ASN A 293 -7.63 12.26 19.15
N ASP A 294 -6.92 12.06 18.04
CA ASP A 294 -7.41 11.34 16.87
C ASP A 294 -7.49 9.85 17.19
N VAL A 295 -8.72 9.32 17.16
CA VAL A 295 -9.01 7.90 17.44
C VAL A 295 -9.50 7.17 16.19
N SER A 296 -9.11 7.66 15.01
CA SER A 296 -9.60 7.13 13.74
C SER A 296 -8.87 5.87 13.23
N GLY A 297 -8.11 5.18 14.09
CA GLY A 297 -7.38 3.95 13.76
C GLY A 297 -8.21 2.65 13.82
N TYR A 298 -7.54 1.51 14.00
CA TYR A 298 -8.16 0.19 13.88
C TYR A 298 -9.17 -0.07 14.99
N ILE A 299 -10.31 -0.67 14.63
CA ILE A 299 -11.37 -1.00 15.58
C ILE A 299 -11.72 -2.48 15.59
N SER A 300 -12.11 -2.97 16.76
CA SER A 300 -12.82 -4.23 16.91
C SER A 300 -13.97 -4.10 17.90
N MET A 301 -14.98 -4.97 17.74
CA MET A 301 -16.22 -4.89 18.49
C MET A 301 -16.75 -6.27 18.85
N CYS A 302 -17.33 -6.36 20.04
CA CYS A 302 -17.93 -7.56 20.59
C CYS A 302 -19.04 -7.17 21.56
N THR A 303 -19.87 -8.14 21.96
CA THR A 303 -20.96 -7.93 22.90
C THR A 303 -20.92 -8.95 24.02
N SER A 304 -21.36 -8.57 25.21
CA SER A 304 -21.56 -9.49 26.33
C SER A 304 -22.88 -9.21 27.03
N THR A 305 -23.34 -10.17 27.84
CA THR A 305 -24.50 -9.99 28.72
C THR A 305 -24.10 -10.41 30.12
N ALA A 306 -24.23 -9.50 31.09
CA ALA A 306 -24.00 -9.80 32.50
C ALA A 306 -25.10 -9.13 33.34
N ALA A 307 -25.62 -9.86 34.34
CA ALA A 307 -26.70 -9.38 35.21
C ALA A 307 -27.91 -8.77 34.45
N LYS A 308 -28.31 -9.39 33.33
CA LYS A 308 -29.40 -8.93 32.42
C LYS A 308 -29.12 -7.59 31.71
N VAL A 309 -27.89 -7.09 31.76
CA VAL A 309 -27.44 -5.90 31.01
C VAL A 309 -26.64 -6.36 29.81
N ASN A 310 -26.96 -5.81 28.64
CA ASN A 310 -26.19 -6.01 27.42
C ASN A 310 -25.10 -4.94 27.35
N TYR A 311 -23.87 -5.38 27.13
CA TYR A 311 -22.72 -4.51 26.96
C TYR A 311 -22.24 -4.53 25.51
N LEU A 312 -21.96 -3.34 24.98
CA LEU A 312 -21.24 -3.15 23.73
C LEU A 312 -19.81 -2.77 24.08
N HIS A 313 -18.86 -3.53 23.56
CA HIS A 313 -17.43 -3.34 23.82
C HIS A 313 -16.77 -2.89 22.51
N LEU A 314 -16.09 -1.76 22.55
CA LEU A 314 -15.34 -1.20 21.44
C LEU A 314 -13.88 -1.06 21.86
N PHE A 315 -12.99 -1.67 21.08
CA PHE A 315 -11.55 -1.44 21.16
C PHE A 315 -11.14 -0.66 19.93
N TYR A 316 -10.34 0.37 20.12
CA TYR A 316 -9.96 1.31 19.08
C TYR A 316 -8.64 1.99 19.45
N THR A 317 -7.94 2.51 18.46
CA THR A 317 -6.57 2.98 18.66
C THR A 317 -6.49 4.49 18.57
N ASP A 318 -5.73 5.07 19.49
CA ASP A 318 -5.30 6.46 19.46
C ASP A 318 -4.12 6.58 18.48
N LEU A 319 -4.25 7.44 17.47
CA LEU A 319 -3.20 7.61 16.45
C LEU A 319 -2.14 8.65 16.82
N LYS A 320 -2.35 9.37 17.93
CA LYS A 320 -1.39 10.36 18.42
C LYS A 320 -0.48 9.76 19.49
N ASP A 321 -1.08 9.17 20.51
CA ASP A 321 -0.35 8.57 21.63
C ASP A 321 0.01 7.10 21.35
N LEU A 322 -0.56 6.51 20.28
CA LEU A 322 -0.33 5.13 19.84
C LEU A 322 -0.90 4.05 20.78
N ASP A 323 -1.84 4.46 21.63
CA ASP A 323 -2.50 3.64 22.64
C ASP A 323 -3.65 2.79 22.10
N LEU A 324 -3.90 1.66 22.77
CA LEU A 324 -5.13 0.88 22.63
C LEU A 324 -6.15 1.34 23.67
N ARG A 325 -7.27 1.89 23.20
CA ARG A 325 -8.38 2.38 24.03
C ARG A 325 -9.54 1.41 24.04
N TYR A 326 -10.33 1.45 25.11
CA TYR A 326 -11.52 0.65 25.30
C TYR A 326 -12.70 1.51 25.76
N ALA A 327 -13.81 1.43 25.02
CA ALA A 327 -15.09 2.04 25.37
C ALA A 327 -16.14 0.94 25.58
N VAL A 328 -16.89 1.05 26.69
CA VAL A 328 -17.98 0.13 27.00
C VAL A 328 -19.29 0.87 27.22
N PHE A 329 -20.33 0.42 26.53
CA PHE A 329 -21.69 0.94 26.67
C PHE A 329 -22.60 -0.09 27.32
N ASN A 330 -23.30 0.32 28.37
CA ASN A 330 -24.23 -0.53 29.13
C ASN A 330 -25.71 -0.33 28.74
N GLY A 331 -25.98 0.41 27.66
CA GLY A 331 -27.33 0.79 27.24
C GLY A 331 -27.76 2.18 27.71
N LYS A 332 -27.02 2.79 28.65
CA LYS A 332 -27.30 4.12 29.20
C LYS A 332 -26.13 5.09 29.05
N SER A 333 -24.92 4.66 29.40
CA SER A 333 -23.73 5.50 29.43
C SER A 333 -22.50 4.77 28.91
N TRP A 334 -21.54 5.55 28.41
CA TRP A 334 -20.22 5.08 28.03
C TRP A 334 -19.24 5.18 29.20
N ARG A 335 -18.25 4.29 29.22
CA ARG A 335 -17.06 4.37 30.06
C ARG A 335 -15.83 4.10 29.20
N TYR A 336 -14.76 4.83 29.45
CA TYR A 336 -13.51 4.78 28.69
C TYR A 336 -12.34 4.42 29.61
N GLU A 337 -11.34 3.73 29.05
CA GLU A 337 -10.04 3.45 29.68
C GLU A 337 -8.99 3.17 28.60
N VAL A 338 -7.71 3.42 28.91
CA VAL A 338 -6.58 2.93 28.11
C VAL A 338 -6.28 1.50 28.55
N VAL A 339 -6.18 0.59 27.60
CA VAL A 339 -5.87 -0.82 27.84
C VAL A 339 -4.37 -1.02 27.90
N ASP A 340 -3.64 -0.50 26.92
CA ASP A 340 -2.19 -0.64 26.80
C ASP A 340 -1.63 0.46 25.88
N GLY A 341 -0.30 0.62 25.85
CA GLY A 341 0.41 1.68 25.11
C GLY A 341 0.86 2.85 26.00
N ASP A 342 0.19 3.05 27.14
CA ASP A 342 0.49 4.11 28.13
C ASP A 342 1.39 3.63 29.29
N GLY A 343 2.14 2.55 29.08
CA GLY A 343 3.08 2.03 30.06
C GLY A 343 4.25 2.99 30.34
N PRO A 344 4.99 2.78 31.45
CA PRO A 344 6.13 3.64 31.79
C PRO A 344 7.37 3.40 30.90
N LYS A 345 7.45 2.26 30.21
CA LYS A 345 8.53 1.87 29.29
C LYS A 345 8.02 0.85 28.28
N ILE A 346 8.72 0.72 27.15
CA ILE A 346 8.56 -0.45 26.28
C ILE A 346 9.05 -1.67 27.07
N GLN A 347 8.16 -2.65 27.28
CA GLN A 347 8.50 -3.86 28.02
C GLN A 347 9.03 -4.93 27.06
N ASP A 348 10.29 -5.31 27.23
CA ASP A 348 10.94 -6.38 26.45
C ASP A 348 10.12 -7.68 26.56
N TYR A 349 9.86 -8.32 25.43
CA TYR A 349 9.06 -9.54 25.36
C TYR A 349 9.66 -10.73 26.14
N LYS A 350 10.94 -10.67 26.53
CA LYS A 350 11.61 -11.69 27.34
C LYS A 350 11.29 -11.58 28.83
N GLU A 351 10.69 -10.47 29.28
CA GLU A 351 10.24 -10.31 30.67
C GLU A 351 9.00 -11.19 30.92
N ALA A 352 9.06 -12.07 31.93
CA ALA A 352 8.04 -13.10 32.17
C ALA A 352 6.67 -12.53 32.59
N ASP A 353 6.67 -11.55 33.50
CA ASP A 353 5.45 -10.92 34.00
C ASP A 353 5.05 -9.75 33.10
N ARG A 354 3.97 -9.90 32.35
CA ARG A 354 3.50 -8.84 31.46
C ARG A 354 2.72 -7.77 32.20
N VAL A 355 3.09 -6.52 31.93
CA VAL A 355 2.40 -5.31 32.38
C VAL A 355 2.10 -4.43 31.17
N ARG A 356 1.47 -3.28 31.39
CA ARG A 356 1.31 -2.28 30.33
C ARG A 356 2.67 -1.85 29.79
N THR A 357 2.77 -1.78 28.47
CA THR A 357 3.95 -1.36 27.73
C THR A 357 3.76 0.06 27.18
N ALA A 358 4.86 0.75 26.88
CA ALA A 358 4.88 2.01 26.13
C ALA A 358 5.05 1.79 24.61
N SER A 359 4.71 0.59 24.13
CA SER A 359 4.85 0.22 22.72
C SER A 359 3.80 0.90 21.85
N ASN A 360 4.10 1.05 20.56
CA ASN A 360 3.06 1.37 19.58
C ASN A 360 2.12 0.17 19.43
N VAL A 361 0.87 0.31 19.88
CA VAL A 361 -0.16 -0.75 19.80
C VAL A 361 -1.35 -0.35 18.92
N SER A 362 -1.11 0.59 17.99
CA SER A 362 -2.15 1.20 17.17
C SER A 362 -2.49 0.46 15.86
N VAL A 363 -1.78 -0.63 15.55
CA VAL A 363 -1.79 -1.24 14.20
C VAL A 363 -2.92 -2.25 13.97
N SER A 364 -3.23 -3.13 14.93
CA SER A 364 -4.34 -4.06 14.74
C SER A 364 -4.86 -4.59 16.09
N ASN A 365 -6.16 -4.89 16.16
CA ASN A 365 -6.76 -5.51 17.34
C ASN A 365 -8.00 -6.37 17.00
N ALA A 366 -8.31 -7.30 17.88
CA ALA A 366 -9.48 -8.17 17.79
C ALA A 366 -10.10 -8.44 19.17
N CYS A 367 -11.37 -8.05 19.35
CA CYS A 367 -12.12 -8.36 20.55
C CYS A 367 -12.72 -9.76 20.53
N ALA A 368 -12.66 -10.46 21.68
CA ALA A 368 -13.42 -11.65 21.96
C ALA A 368 -14.09 -11.61 23.36
N VAL A 369 -15.18 -12.36 23.53
CA VAL A 369 -15.83 -12.55 24.83
C VAL A 369 -16.17 -14.02 24.98
N ASN A 370 -15.73 -14.65 26.07
CA ASN A 370 -16.13 -16.01 26.46
C ASN A 370 -16.42 -16.06 27.97
N ALA A 371 -16.51 -17.27 28.56
CA ALA A 371 -16.77 -17.43 29.99
C ALA A 371 -15.70 -16.82 30.91
N ALA A 372 -14.47 -16.60 30.42
CA ALA A 372 -13.42 -15.93 31.18
C ALA A 372 -13.58 -14.40 31.21
N GLY A 373 -14.47 -13.84 30.38
CA GLY A 373 -14.75 -12.40 30.33
C GLY A 373 -14.37 -11.76 28.99
N VAL A 374 -14.22 -10.44 29.02
CA VAL A 374 -13.84 -9.62 27.87
C VAL A 374 -12.35 -9.74 27.63
N GLN A 375 -11.96 -9.92 26.37
CA GLN A 375 -10.57 -10.08 25.96
C GLN A 375 -10.31 -9.26 24.70
N VAL A 376 -9.09 -8.75 24.57
CA VAL A 376 -8.61 -8.13 23.34
C VAL A 376 -7.23 -8.66 23.01
N PHE A 377 -7.02 -8.93 21.74
CA PHE A 377 -5.72 -9.28 21.16
C PHE A 377 -5.27 -8.15 20.27
N TYR A 378 -3.99 -7.80 20.31
CA TYR A 378 -3.49 -6.64 19.59
C TYR A 378 -2.01 -6.80 19.27
N ARG A 379 -1.58 -6.11 18.23
CA ARG A 379 -0.19 -6.11 17.80
C ARG A 379 0.62 -5.08 18.58
N ASP A 380 1.81 -5.48 19.04
CA ASP A 380 2.89 -4.58 19.44
C ASP A 380 3.79 -4.33 18.23
N GLU A 381 3.63 -3.17 17.60
CA GLU A 381 4.41 -2.76 16.43
C GLU A 381 5.88 -2.50 16.76
N SER A 382 6.19 -2.15 18.00
CA SER A 382 7.56 -1.88 18.44
C SER A 382 8.41 -3.15 18.52
N GLN A 383 7.78 -4.31 18.68
CA GLN A 383 8.47 -5.59 18.88
C GLN A 383 8.09 -6.68 17.88
N GLY A 384 7.04 -6.49 17.09
CA GLY A 384 6.60 -7.44 16.08
C GLY A 384 5.83 -8.65 16.62
N ILE A 385 5.18 -8.50 17.78
CA ILE A 385 4.51 -9.61 18.50
C ILE A 385 2.99 -9.36 18.68
N VAL A 386 2.23 -10.43 18.92
CA VAL A 386 0.83 -10.32 19.34
C VAL A 386 0.73 -10.42 20.85
N LEU A 387 0.13 -9.41 21.46
CA LEU A 387 -0.22 -9.34 22.87
C LEU A 387 -1.70 -9.67 23.07
N GLY A 388 -2.04 -10.06 24.31
CA GLY A 388 -3.40 -10.27 24.76
C GLY A 388 -3.65 -9.60 26.09
N ALA A 389 -4.88 -9.10 26.30
CA ALA A 389 -5.34 -8.59 27.57
C ALA A 389 -6.70 -9.21 27.93
N VAL A 390 -6.78 -9.82 29.12
CA VAL A 390 -7.99 -10.44 29.67
C VAL A 390 -8.50 -9.60 30.83
N LYS A 391 -9.77 -9.17 30.76
CA LYS A 391 -10.39 -8.35 31.82
C LYS A 391 -10.81 -9.24 32.98
N SER A 392 -10.16 -9.06 34.13
CA SER A 392 -10.44 -9.77 35.39
C SER A 392 -10.90 -8.77 36.45
N GLY A 393 -12.20 -8.66 36.66
CA GLY A 393 -12.79 -7.63 37.52
C GLY A 393 -12.58 -6.23 36.93
N SER A 394 -11.92 -5.35 37.68
CA SER A 394 -11.57 -3.98 37.24
C SER A 394 -10.22 -3.89 36.53
N SER A 395 -9.42 -4.95 36.53
CA SER A 395 -8.03 -4.92 36.04
C SER A 395 -7.85 -5.78 34.79
N TRP A 396 -6.82 -5.46 34.02
CA TRP A 396 -6.38 -6.24 32.87
C TRP A 396 -5.19 -7.12 33.27
N ARG A 397 -5.22 -8.38 32.85
CA ARG A 397 -4.06 -9.27 32.86
C ARG A 397 -3.51 -9.38 31.45
N TYR A 398 -2.22 -9.14 31.28
CA TYR A 398 -1.54 -9.13 29.99
C TYR A 398 -0.82 -10.45 29.73
N GLU A 399 -0.64 -10.79 28.46
CA GLU A 399 0.06 -11.99 27.99
C GLU A 399 0.70 -11.74 26.62
N ILE A 400 1.63 -12.60 26.22
CA ILE A 400 2.12 -12.71 24.84
C ILE A 400 1.43 -13.90 24.18
N VAL A 401 0.73 -13.66 23.07
CA VAL A 401 0.01 -14.67 22.30
C VAL A 401 0.93 -15.39 21.32
N ASP A 402 1.66 -14.66 20.47
CA ASP A 402 2.58 -15.24 19.46
C ASP A 402 3.65 -14.22 19.04
N GLY A 403 4.69 -14.66 18.31
CA GLY A 403 5.76 -13.80 17.75
C GLY A 403 7.08 -13.80 18.52
N ASP A 404 7.11 -14.37 19.72
CA ASP A 404 8.27 -14.36 20.63
C ASP A 404 9.21 -15.57 20.47
N LYS A 405 8.69 -16.72 20.01
CA LYS A 405 9.42 -18.00 19.98
C LYS A 405 8.81 -19.00 19.00
N ASP A 406 9.60 -19.99 18.59
CA ASP A 406 9.23 -21.05 17.65
C ASP A 406 8.80 -22.37 18.33
N SER A 407 8.72 -22.40 19.66
CA SER A 407 8.29 -23.57 20.45
C SER A 407 6.78 -23.55 20.75
N GLY A 408 6.19 -24.73 20.97
CA GLY A 408 4.76 -24.85 21.30
C GLY A 408 3.81 -24.49 20.15
N GLY A 409 4.30 -24.55 18.91
CA GLY A 409 3.54 -24.20 17.71
C GLY A 409 3.45 -22.71 17.41
N ARG A 410 4.15 -21.86 18.17
CA ARG A 410 4.30 -20.40 17.98
C ARG A 410 5.31 -20.09 16.84
N THR A 411 5.51 -18.82 16.54
CA THR A 411 6.47 -18.33 15.54
C THR A 411 7.34 -17.20 16.10
N THR A 412 8.53 -17.02 15.53
CA THR A 412 9.38 -15.83 15.72
C THR A 412 9.20 -14.79 14.60
N GLY A 413 8.19 -14.99 13.75
CA GLY A 413 7.83 -14.06 12.70
C GLY A 413 7.25 -12.77 13.25
N ASP A 414 7.30 -11.73 12.43
CA ASP A 414 6.64 -10.47 12.71
C ASP A 414 5.12 -10.64 12.51
N VAL A 415 4.32 -10.60 13.57
CA VAL A 415 2.94 -11.13 13.59
C VAL A 415 1.84 -10.08 13.79
N GLY A 416 0.70 -10.27 13.14
CA GLY A 416 -0.54 -9.57 13.48
C GLY A 416 -0.71 -8.21 12.84
N PHE A 417 -0.24 -8.02 11.60
CA PHE A 417 -0.57 -6.81 10.83
C PHE A 417 -2.08 -6.75 10.55
N HIS A 418 -2.66 -7.91 10.26
CA HIS A 418 -4.10 -8.09 10.12
C HIS A 418 -4.57 -9.17 11.08
N MET A 419 -5.60 -8.86 11.85
CA MET A 419 -6.11 -9.77 12.87
C MET A 419 -7.63 -9.72 12.95
N LYS A 420 -8.24 -10.89 13.17
CA LYS A 420 -9.68 -11.04 13.42
C LYS A 420 -9.93 -12.15 14.43
N SER A 421 -11.01 -12.02 15.20
CA SER A 421 -11.43 -13.08 16.10
C SER A 421 -12.93 -13.28 16.09
N ILE A 422 -13.35 -14.50 16.44
CA ILE A 422 -14.73 -14.86 16.72
C ILE A 422 -14.79 -15.78 17.93
N THR A 423 -15.94 -15.82 18.59
CA THR A 423 -16.21 -16.78 19.68
C THR A 423 -17.32 -17.72 19.25
N VAL A 424 -17.05 -19.03 19.31
CA VAL A 424 -18.01 -20.10 19.02
C VAL A 424 -18.22 -20.95 20.27
N GLY A 425 -19.41 -20.89 20.85
CA GLY A 425 -19.65 -21.42 22.19
C GLY A 425 -18.75 -20.71 23.20
N ASN A 426 -17.88 -21.45 23.87
CA ASN A 426 -16.90 -20.90 24.80
C ASN A 426 -15.49 -20.71 24.19
N ARG A 427 -15.28 -21.15 22.95
CA ARG A 427 -13.96 -21.15 22.32
C ARG A 427 -13.74 -19.88 21.51
N ILE A 428 -12.62 -19.22 21.76
CA ILE A 428 -12.13 -18.09 20.98
C ILE A 428 -11.28 -18.63 19.84
N HIS A 429 -11.49 -18.08 18.65
CA HIS A 429 -10.75 -18.36 17.43
C HIS A 429 -10.12 -17.07 16.96
N LEU A 430 -8.79 -17.05 16.85
CA LEU A 430 -7.99 -15.92 16.43
C LEU A 430 -7.27 -16.27 15.13
N ILE A 431 -7.34 -15.38 14.14
CA ILE A 431 -6.55 -15.47 12.90
C ILE A 431 -5.71 -14.22 12.75
N TYR A 432 -4.48 -14.40 12.29
CA TYR A 432 -3.54 -13.31 12.04
C TYR A 432 -2.53 -13.69 10.95
N ASP A 433 -1.94 -12.70 10.29
CA ASP A 433 -0.81 -12.90 9.40
C ASP A 433 0.54 -12.84 10.15
N SER A 434 1.59 -13.35 9.50
CA SER A 434 2.95 -13.34 10.00
C SER A 434 3.93 -13.14 8.85
N VAL A 435 4.97 -12.36 9.05
CA VAL A 435 6.04 -12.12 8.07
C VAL A 435 7.36 -12.67 8.60
N ASN A 436 8.00 -13.51 7.80
CA ASN A 436 9.25 -14.20 8.11
C ASN A 436 10.42 -13.78 7.21
N GLY A 437 10.21 -12.81 6.30
CA GLY A 437 11.25 -12.36 5.38
C GLY A 437 10.86 -11.14 4.57
N PHE A 438 11.85 -10.31 4.28
CA PHE A 438 11.76 -9.13 3.42
C PHE A 438 12.89 -9.13 2.38
N ASP A 439 12.68 -8.46 1.25
CA ASP A 439 13.76 -8.08 0.33
C ASP A 439 14.41 -6.75 0.76
N LEU A 440 15.38 -6.26 -0.03
CA LEU A 440 16.09 -5.01 0.24
C LEU A 440 15.17 -3.77 0.20
N ASP A 441 14.05 -3.85 -0.52
CA ASP A 441 13.05 -2.80 -0.64
C ASP A 441 11.94 -2.92 0.42
N LYS A 442 12.11 -3.82 1.40
CA LYS A 442 11.16 -4.15 2.47
C LYS A 442 9.83 -4.71 1.97
N ASN A 443 9.79 -5.28 0.78
CA ASN A 443 8.64 -6.07 0.36
C ASN A 443 8.66 -7.41 1.09
N VAL A 444 7.50 -7.89 1.49
CA VAL A 444 7.35 -9.20 2.13
C VAL A 444 7.71 -10.29 1.14
N THR A 445 8.76 -11.07 1.42
CA THR A 445 9.20 -12.22 0.60
C THR A 445 8.69 -13.55 1.13
N ARG A 446 8.35 -13.61 2.42
CA ARG A 446 7.84 -14.81 3.07
C ARG A 446 6.80 -14.43 4.12
N GLY A 447 5.55 -14.82 3.88
CA GLY A 447 4.44 -14.59 4.80
C GLY A 447 3.67 -15.88 5.10
N GLU A 448 3.07 -15.97 6.27
CA GLU A 448 2.28 -17.09 6.76
C GLU A 448 0.93 -16.60 7.30
N VAL A 449 -0.05 -17.49 7.29
CA VAL A 449 -1.33 -17.26 7.97
C VAL A 449 -1.44 -18.16 9.17
N ARG A 450 -1.66 -17.56 10.33
CA ARG A 450 -1.60 -18.19 11.65
C ARG A 450 -2.98 -18.22 12.25
N TYR A 451 -3.24 -19.28 12.99
CA TYR A 451 -4.49 -19.49 13.72
C TYR A 451 -4.18 -19.92 15.14
N ALA A 452 -4.90 -19.36 16.10
CA ALA A 452 -4.82 -19.73 17.50
C ALA A 452 -6.23 -19.89 18.08
N SER A 453 -6.39 -20.80 19.04
CA SER A 453 -7.66 -20.93 19.76
C SER A 453 -7.46 -21.29 21.23
N ARG A 454 -8.40 -20.84 22.08
CA ARG A 454 -8.47 -21.17 23.51
C ARG A 454 -9.91 -21.15 24.02
N SER A 455 -10.18 -21.76 25.16
CA SER A 455 -11.51 -21.77 25.80
C SER A 455 -11.54 -21.11 27.18
N SER A 456 -10.38 -20.82 27.76
CA SER A 456 -10.20 -20.12 29.03
C SER A 456 -9.60 -18.73 28.81
N GLY A 457 -9.19 -18.06 29.90
CA GLY A 457 -8.36 -16.86 29.84
C GLY A 457 -6.88 -17.16 30.12
N LEU A 458 -6.49 -18.42 30.27
CA LEU A 458 -5.14 -18.83 30.66
C LEU A 458 -4.22 -18.91 29.43
N VAL A 459 -2.91 -18.70 29.65
CA VAL A 459 -1.91 -18.62 28.57
C VAL A 459 -1.59 -20.02 28.04
N GLU A 460 -1.60 -21.02 28.93
CA GLU A 460 -1.31 -22.43 28.64
C GLU A 460 -2.39 -23.14 27.80
N ASP A 461 -3.57 -22.53 27.64
CA ASP A 461 -4.71 -23.10 26.91
C ASP A 461 -4.69 -22.77 25.40
N TRP A 462 -3.70 -22.00 24.95
CA TRP A 462 -3.56 -21.69 23.53
C TRP A 462 -3.15 -22.93 22.72
N ILE A 463 -3.87 -23.13 21.61
CA ILE A 463 -3.55 -24.11 20.58
C ILE A 463 -3.30 -23.37 19.28
N PHE A 464 -2.10 -23.51 18.71
CA PHE A 464 -1.65 -22.83 17.50
C PHE A 464 -1.64 -23.75 16.28
N GLN A 465 -1.83 -23.16 15.11
CA GLN A 465 -1.76 -23.83 13.81
C GLN A 465 -1.31 -22.84 12.72
N THR A 466 -0.42 -23.25 11.83
CA THR A 466 -0.18 -22.55 10.56
C THR A 466 -1.24 -23.00 9.55
N LEU A 467 -2.03 -22.06 9.03
CA LEU A 467 -3.06 -22.32 8.01
C LEU A 467 -2.49 -22.29 6.59
N ASP A 468 -1.48 -21.45 6.34
CA ASP A 468 -0.84 -21.30 5.04
C ASP A 468 0.60 -20.79 5.15
N THR A 469 1.45 -21.17 4.18
CA THR A 469 2.87 -20.82 4.06
C THR A 469 3.25 -20.89 2.57
N PRO A 470 4.33 -20.24 2.11
CA PRO A 470 4.81 -20.38 0.74
C PRO A 470 4.92 -21.85 0.28
N GLY A 471 4.32 -22.14 -0.88
CA GLY A 471 4.08 -23.48 -1.39
C GLY A 471 2.82 -23.51 -2.27
N ASP A 472 2.64 -24.55 -3.09
CA ASP A 472 1.42 -24.75 -3.91
C ASP A 472 1.02 -23.53 -4.78
N GLY A 473 2.01 -22.83 -5.36
CA GLY A 473 1.79 -21.63 -6.19
C GLY A 473 1.59 -20.32 -5.40
N VAL A 474 1.75 -20.36 -4.07
CA VAL A 474 1.83 -19.19 -3.19
C VAL A 474 3.29 -18.85 -2.92
N SER A 475 3.67 -17.60 -3.16
CA SER A 475 4.96 -17.03 -2.76
C SER A 475 4.87 -16.34 -1.41
N VAL A 476 3.77 -15.62 -1.17
CA VAL A 476 3.52 -14.91 0.09
C VAL A 476 2.07 -15.15 0.50
N ALA A 477 1.86 -15.66 1.71
CA ALA A 477 0.54 -15.73 2.33
C ALA A 477 0.37 -14.58 3.34
N GLY A 478 -0.82 -13.97 3.41
CA GLY A 478 -1.06 -12.84 4.31
C GLY A 478 -1.74 -11.68 3.58
N TYR A 479 -1.33 -10.44 3.84
CA TYR A 479 -1.89 -9.19 3.32
C TYR A 479 -3.27 -8.77 3.87
N ASP A 480 -4.17 -9.70 4.17
CA ASP A 480 -5.36 -9.47 5.00
C ASP A 480 -5.97 -10.83 5.39
N VAL A 481 -6.75 -10.86 6.47
CA VAL A 481 -7.38 -12.08 7.00
C VAL A 481 -8.83 -11.84 7.41
N SER A 482 -9.65 -12.87 7.27
CA SER A 482 -11.05 -12.88 7.69
C SER A 482 -11.45 -14.23 8.27
N ILE A 483 -12.38 -14.23 9.23
CA ILE A 483 -12.85 -15.44 9.90
C ILE A 483 -14.35 -15.37 10.15
N PHE A 484 -15.04 -16.50 9.99
CA PHE A 484 -16.48 -16.60 10.14
C PHE A 484 -16.90 -17.98 10.67
N ASN A 485 -17.96 -18.01 11.49
CA ASN A 485 -18.55 -19.26 11.96
C ASN A 485 -19.63 -19.74 10.97
N SER A 486 -19.29 -20.70 10.11
CA SER A 486 -20.22 -21.29 9.15
C SER A 486 -20.99 -22.45 9.73
N VAL A 487 -22.04 -22.90 9.03
CA VAL A 487 -22.72 -24.17 9.34
C VAL A 487 -21.81 -25.40 9.24
N ARG A 488 -20.65 -25.29 8.58
CA ARG A 488 -19.63 -26.34 8.44
C ARG A 488 -18.47 -26.20 9.43
N GLY A 489 -18.58 -25.26 10.38
CA GLY A 489 -17.53 -24.92 11.33
C GLY A 489 -16.83 -23.61 11.02
N VAL A 490 -15.73 -23.33 11.72
CA VAL A 490 -14.98 -22.08 11.57
C VAL A 490 -14.24 -22.05 10.23
N VAL A 491 -14.48 -21.00 9.46
CA VAL A 491 -13.88 -20.77 8.13
C VAL A 491 -13.00 -19.53 8.19
N ALA A 492 -11.80 -19.67 7.68
CA ALA A 492 -10.83 -18.60 7.47
C ALA A 492 -10.71 -18.27 5.97
N ALA A 493 -10.41 -17.01 5.67
CA ALA A 493 -9.98 -16.56 4.35
C ALA A 493 -8.86 -15.53 4.46
N TRP A 494 -8.02 -15.45 3.44
CA TRP A 494 -6.87 -14.56 3.38
C TRP A 494 -6.43 -14.32 1.94
N TYR A 495 -5.62 -13.29 1.73
CA TYR A 495 -4.98 -13.05 0.43
C TYR A 495 -3.68 -13.83 0.28
N THR A 496 -3.32 -14.14 -0.96
CA THR A 496 -2.01 -14.68 -1.30
C THR A 496 -1.45 -14.02 -2.55
N GLY A 497 -0.13 -13.86 -2.58
CA GLY A 497 0.63 -13.43 -3.75
C GLY A 497 1.31 -14.62 -4.39
N SER A 498 1.15 -14.76 -5.70
CA SER A 498 1.95 -15.69 -6.52
C SER A 498 3.27 -15.04 -6.94
N GLY A 499 4.23 -15.84 -7.40
CA GLY A 499 5.50 -15.33 -7.95
C GLY A 499 5.35 -14.44 -9.20
N ILE A 500 4.17 -14.38 -9.81
CA ILE A 500 3.89 -13.58 -11.01
C ILE A 500 3.65 -12.11 -10.66
N THR A 501 3.01 -11.83 -9.52
CA THR A 501 2.53 -10.49 -9.17
C THR A 501 3.27 -9.89 -7.98
N TYR A 502 4.38 -10.49 -7.57
CA TYR A 502 5.22 -10.00 -6.48
C TYR A 502 5.51 -8.49 -6.63
N PRO A 503 5.33 -7.67 -5.58
CA PRO A 503 4.98 -8.04 -4.20
C PRO A 503 3.46 -8.04 -3.90
N ASN A 504 2.61 -7.84 -4.91
CA ASN A 504 1.17 -7.68 -4.75
C ASN A 504 0.41 -9.02 -4.70
N PRO A 505 -0.65 -9.12 -3.87
CA PRO A 505 -1.54 -10.28 -3.91
C PRO A 505 -2.27 -10.36 -5.26
N ASN A 506 -2.66 -11.57 -5.65
CA ASN A 506 -3.49 -11.82 -6.84
C ASN A 506 -4.45 -12.99 -6.67
N GLN A 507 -4.47 -13.56 -5.47
CA GLN A 507 -5.24 -14.74 -5.11
C GLN A 507 -5.95 -14.50 -3.77
N LEU A 508 -7.08 -15.19 -3.61
CA LEU A 508 -7.78 -15.33 -2.36
C LEU A 508 -7.80 -16.81 -2.00
N ARG A 509 -7.56 -17.15 -0.75
CA ARG A 509 -7.70 -18.52 -0.25
C ARG A 509 -8.72 -18.58 0.87
N SER A 510 -9.43 -19.70 0.95
CA SER A 510 -10.31 -19.98 2.08
C SER A 510 -10.19 -21.43 2.54
N LYS A 511 -10.39 -21.67 3.82
CA LYS A 511 -10.25 -22.99 4.44
C LYS A 511 -11.20 -23.10 5.63
N VAL A 512 -11.92 -24.21 5.74
CA VAL A 512 -12.48 -24.62 7.04
C VAL A 512 -11.29 -25.00 7.91
N VAL A 513 -11.12 -24.38 9.08
CA VAL A 513 -9.87 -24.48 9.87
C VAL A 513 -9.44 -25.92 10.11
N THR A 514 -10.39 -26.83 10.33
CA THR A 514 -10.16 -28.26 10.58
C THR A 514 -9.94 -29.11 9.31
N ALA A 515 -10.13 -28.55 8.11
CA ALA A 515 -9.88 -29.26 6.86
C ALA A 515 -8.38 -29.39 6.57
N SER A 516 -8.00 -30.33 5.72
CA SER A 516 -6.60 -30.52 5.30
C SER A 516 -6.16 -29.48 4.27
N SER A 517 -6.99 -29.19 3.26
CA SER A 517 -6.65 -28.31 2.14
C SER A 517 -7.41 -26.98 2.15
N SER A 518 -6.79 -25.94 1.59
CA SER A 518 -7.45 -24.67 1.25
C SER A 518 -8.01 -24.70 -0.18
N THR A 519 -8.94 -23.79 -0.45
CA THR A 519 -9.44 -23.51 -1.82
C THR A 519 -8.87 -22.18 -2.27
N THR A 520 -8.23 -22.16 -3.45
CA THR A 520 -7.67 -20.95 -4.06
C THR A 520 -8.61 -20.39 -5.12
N PHE A 521 -8.70 -19.06 -5.16
CA PHE A 521 -9.43 -18.27 -6.14
C PHE A 521 -8.50 -17.16 -6.67
N THR A 522 -8.78 -16.65 -7.87
CA THR A 522 -8.08 -15.50 -8.45
C THR A 522 -9.02 -14.30 -8.51
N SER A 523 -8.49 -13.08 -8.39
CA SER A 523 -9.27 -11.86 -8.62
C SER A 523 -9.64 -11.64 -10.10
N GLY A 524 -9.03 -12.39 -11.02
CA GLY A 524 -9.30 -12.28 -12.45
C GLY A 524 -9.12 -10.85 -12.97
N ASN A 525 -10.06 -10.40 -13.81
CA ASN A 525 -10.01 -9.06 -14.43
C ASN A 525 -10.60 -7.96 -13.52
N PHE A 526 -10.66 -8.15 -12.20
CA PHE A 526 -11.21 -7.14 -11.28
C PHE A 526 -10.14 -6.26 -10.62
N GLY A 527 -8.87 -6.64 -10.76
CA GLY A 527 -7.71 -5.88 -10.25
C GLY A 527 -6.97 -6.59 -9.13
N ILE A 528 -6.01 -5.89 -8.54
CA ILE A 528 -5.19 -6.36 -7.43
C ILE A 528 -6.05 -6.43 -6.16
N PRO A 529 -6.16 -7.59 -5.48
CA PRO A 529 -6.76 -7.64 -4.15
C PRO A 529 -6.12 -6.63 -3.20
N ASN A 530 -6.91 -5.88 -2.45
CA ASN A 530 -6.37 -5.00 -1.44
C ASN A 530 -7.24 -4.96 -0.18
N SER A 531 -6.73 -4.22 0.81
CA SER A 531 -7.22 -4.12 2.17
C SER A 531 -8.75 -4.17 2.31
N SER A 532 -9.16 -4.84 3.38
CA SER A 532 -10.46 -5.40 3.71
C SER A 532 -10.80 -6.72 3.06
N MET A 533 -11.03 -7.70 3.93
CA MET A 533 -11.70 -8.94 3.60
C MET A 533 -12.82 -9.23 4.60
N ALA A 534 -14.00 -9.59 4.09
CA ALA A 534 -15.09 -10.12 4.90
C ALA A 534 -15.65 -11.40 4.30
N ILE A 535 -15.68 -12.47 5.07
CA ILE A 535 -16.21 -13.78 4.66
C ILE A 535 -17.54 -14.09 5.36
N ASP A 536 -18.43 -14.78 4.66
CA ASP A 536 -19.56 -15.49 5.27
C ASP A 536 -19.75 -16.89 4.66
N ASP A 537 -20.92 -17.50 4.89
CA ASP A 537 -21.28 -18.83 4.37
C ASP A 537 -21.22 -18.92 2.83
N ARG A 538 -21.42 -17.81 2.12
CA ARG A 538 -21.68 -17.81 0.68
C ARG A 538 -20.52 -17.23 -0.12
N SER A 539 -19.92 -16.14 0.33
CA SER A 539 -18.96 -15.39 -0.46
C SER A 539 -17.92 -14.65 0.36
N ILE A 540 -16.94 -14.09 -0.34
CA ILE A 540 -15.87 -13.26 0.22
C ILE A 540 -16.03 -11.87 -0.39
N LEU A 541 -16.20 -10.85 0.45
CA LEU A 541 -15.94 -9.46 0.05
C LEU A 541 -14.46 -9.21 0.12
N PHE A 542 -13.97 -8.53 -0.89
CA PHE A 542 -12.58 -8.19 -1.01
C PHE A 542 -12.41 -6.88 -1.78
N GLY A 543 -11.40 -6.11 -1.41
CA GLY A 543 -10.96 -4.97 -2.21
C GLY A 543 -10.38 -5.47 -3.54
N CYS A 544 -10.74 -4.82 -4.66
CA CYS A 544 -10.33 -5.16 -6.02
C CYS A 544 -9.89 -3.90 -6.76
N GLU A 545 -8.57 -3.75 -6.89
CA GLU A 545 -7.84 -2.53 -7.23
C GLU A 545 -8.01 -1.43 -6.20
N LEU A 546 -9.07 -0.64 -6.27
CA LEU A 546 -9.48 0.30 -5.21
C LEU A 546 -11.00 0.25 -5.06
N ARG A 547 -11.65 -0.84 -5.43
CA ARG A 547 -13.12 -0.97 -5.43
C ARG A 547 -13.52 -2.17 -4.61
N LEU A 548 -14.82 -2.35 -4.38
CA LEU A 548 -15.31 -3.53 -3.67
C LEU A 548 -15.83 -4.58 -4.64
N CYS A 549 -15.46 -5.84 -4.40
CA CYS A 549 -15.93 -6.99 -5.16
C CYS A 549 -16.46 -8.09 -4.23
N GLU A 550 -17.32 -8.95 -4.77
CA GLU A 550 -17.81 -10.16 -4.12
C GLU A 550 -17.37 -11.38 -4.91
N LEU A 551 -16.63 -12.29 -4.29
CA LEU A 551 -16.31 -13.61 -4.83
C LEU A 551 -17.27 -14.67 -4.26
N ASN A 552 -18.12 -15.23 -5.12
CA ASN A 552 -18.95 -16.37 -4.74
C ASN A 552 -18.11 -17.65 -4.65
N ARG A 553 -18.13 -18.30 -3.48
CA ARG A 553 -17.26 -19.44 -3.18
C ARG A 553 -17.68 -20.74 -3.85
N SER A 554 -18.95 -20.87 -4.29
CA SER A 554 -19.46 -22.11 -4.88
C SER A 554 -19.23 -22.19 -6.38
N ASN A 555 -19.52 -21.11 -7.12
CA ASN A 555 -19.37 -21.06 -8.58
C ASN A 555 -18.12 -20.28 -9.03
N LYS A 556 -17.36 -19.70 -8.10
CA LYS A 556 -16.13 -18.93 -8.36
C LYS A 556 -16.34 -17.64 -9.16
N SER A 557 -17.58 -17.18 -9.33
CA SER A 557 -17.87 -15.92 -10.03
C SER A 557 -17.56 -14.71 -9.15
N ILE A 558 -17.07 -13.64 -9.76
CA ILE A 558 -16.88 -12.35 -9.09
C ILE A 558 -17.91 -11.35 -9.61
N ALA A 559 -18.52 -10.59 -8.70
CA ALA A 559 -19.39 -9.47 -9.00
C ALA A 559 -18.78 -8.15 -8.51
N LEU A 560 -18.96 -7.08 -9.27
CA LEU A 560 -18.57 -5.73 -8.85
C LEU A 560 -19.57 -5.19 -7.83
N VAL A 561 -19.10 -4.83 -6.64
CA VAL A 561 -19.95 -4.27 -5.56
C VAL A 561 -19.95 -2.75 -5.61
N SER A 562 -18.77 -2.11 -5.69
CA SER A 562 -18.64 -0.66 -5.85
C SER A 562 -17.94 -0.29 -7.14
N ARG A 563 -18.39 0.79 -7.79
CA ARG A 563 -17.64 1.44 -8.88
C ARG A 563 -16.68 2.52 -8.39
N ASN A 564 -16.88 2.97 -7.16
CA ASN A 564 -16.18 4.08 -6.53
C ASN A 564 -15.01 3.58 -5.69
N GLN A 565 -14.02 4.45 -5.50
CA GLN A 565 -12.82 4.09 -4.76
C GLN A 565 -13.07 3.93 -3.25
N LEU A 566 -12.63 2.80 -2.69
CA LEU A 566 -12.36 2.58 -1.27
C LEU A 566 -11.14 3.42 -0.87
N ALA A 567 -11.12 3.93 0.35
CA ALA A 567 -9.88 4.47 0.89
C ALA A 567 -8.88 3.32 1.09
N LYS A 568 -7.59 3.57 0.90
CA LYS A 568 -6.54 2.59 1.21
C LYS A 568 -6.69 2.15 2.68
N ASP A 569 -6.57 0.86 2.94
CA ASP A 569 -6.72 0.25 4.27
C ASP A 569 -8.14 0.34 4.86
N SER A 570 -9.14 0.63 4.02
CA SER A 570 -10.55 0.59 4.46
C SER A 570 -10.93 -0.83 4.86
N ALA A 571 -11.74 -0.97 5.90
CA ALA A 571 -12.36 -2.21 6.35
C ALA A 571 -13.73 -2.42 5.67
N THR A 572 -14.13 -3.69 5.51
CA THR A 572 -15.45 -4.08 4.99
C THR A 572 -16.08 -5.13 5.89
N SER A 573 -17.40 -5.24 5.83
CA SER A 573 -18.15 -6.20 6.63
C SER A 573 -19.42 -6.65 5.91
N TRP A 574 -19.91 -7.82 6.27
CA TRP A 574 -21.26 -8.27 5.95
C TRP A 574 -22.22 -7.88 7.06
N ILE A 575 -23.36 -7.31 6.71
CA ILE A 575 -24.43 -7.00 7.67
C ILE A 575 -25.78 -7.49 7.16
N THR A 576 -26.59 -8.07 8.05
CA THR A 576 -27.95 -8.51 7.73
C THR A 576 -28.96 -7.61 8.43
N LEU A 577 -29.81 -6.96 7.64
CA LEU A 577 -30.87 -6.07 8.12
C LEU A 577 -32.21 -6.62 7.64
N ASN A 578 -33.12 -6.95 8.57
CA ASN A 578 -34.44 -7.51 8.24
C ASN A 578 -34.35 -8.72 7.28
N LYS A 579 -33.41 -9.64 7.53
CA LYS A 579 -33.12 -10.83 6.69
C LYS A 579 -32.56 -10.53 5.28
N ILE A 580 -32.24 -9.27 4.99
CA ILE A 580 -31.58 -8.87 3.75
C ILE A 580 -30.10 -8.65 4.05
N ARG A 581 -29.26 -9.25 3.23
CA ARG A 581 -27.79 -9.17 3.31
C ARG A 581 -27.28 -7.93 2.56
N TYR A 582 -26.36 -7.22 3.17
CA TYR A 582 -25.69 -6.05 2.59
C TYR A 582 -24.19 -6.15 2.81
N ALA A 583 -23.43 -5.73 1.81
CA ALA A 583 -22.02 -5.38 2.03
C ALA A 583 -21.96 -3.98 2.65
N LEU A 584 -21.01 -3.76 3.55
CA LEU A 584 -20.80 -2.52 4.27
C LEU A 584 -19.35 -2.08 4.10
N ALA A 585 -19.15 -0.83 3.69
CA ALA A 585 -17.82 -0.27 3.45
C ALA A 585 -17.81 1.25 3.55
N GLY A 586 -16.63 1.81 3.84
CA GLY A 586 -16.32 3.21 3.56
C GLY A 586 -15.96 3.40 2.08
N VAL A 587 -16.73 4.20 1.35
CA VAL A 587 -16.50 4.43 -0.08
C VAL A 587 -16.64 5.92 -0.40
N SER A 588 -15.58 6.51 -0.95
CA SER A 588 -15.51 7.93 -1.30
C SER A 588 -15.90 8.87 -0.15
N GLY A 589 -15.32 8.64 1.03
CA GLY A 589 -15.55 9.47 2.22
C GLY A 589 -16.95 9.34 2.82
N LYS A 590 -17.57 8.16 2.71
CA LYS A 590 -18.94 7.88 3.20
C LYS A 590 -19.08 6.46 3.71
N LEU A 591 -19.83 6.27 4.80
CA LEU A 591 -20.28 4.93 5.22
C LEU A 591 -21.47 4.48 4.37
N THR A 592 -21.33 3.36 3.65
CA THR A 592 -22.30 2.94 2.63
C THR A 592 -22.66 1.46 2.73
N LEU A 593 -23.96 1.16 2.58
CA LEU A 593 -24.48 -0.19 2.35
C LEU A 593 -24.63 -0.48 0.86
N PHE A 594 -24.35 -1.71 0.46
CA PHE A 594 -24.48 -2.20 -0.90
C PHE A 594 -25.37 -3.43 -0.94
N ARG A 595 -26.30 -3.46 -1.90
CA ARG A 595 -27.23 -4.57 -2.12
C ARG A 595 -27.18 -5.03 -3.58
N ALA A 596 -26.97 -6.32 -3.76
CA ALA A 596 -27.02 -7.01 -5.05
C ALA A 596 -28.36 -6.81 -5.77
#